data_AF-A0A1W2FPK0-F1
#
_entry.id   AF-A0A1W2FPK0-F1
#
_cell.length_a   1.000
_cell.length_b   1.000
_cell.length_c   1.000
_cell.angle_alpha   90.00
_cell.angle_beta   90.00
_cell.angle_gamma   90.00
#
_symmetry.space_group_name_H-M   'P 1'
#
loop_
_entity.id
_entity.type
_entity.pdbx_description
1 polymer ?
#
loop_
_entity_poly.entity_id
_entity_poly.type
_entity_poly.pdbx_seq_one_letter_code
_entity_poly.pdbx_strand_id
1 'polypeptide(L)'
;MLRRFFRRSLRDELAVHQHLISRYSKFIDELHPMYQVLSWEQVAYVLNAQGDTQEFVTIRARVLRPDLQLIRFIFGCGWHQPAKFRSKVRLAVRNLLPGNVLGTSPPVIHSWLCDGKLDLIVPMPTPPRIGSEISFVVSMDWPQKCAPLMLHAVADDFAFKFVQQDVKYVTYRIVLPPGYDAYHEPIGSDCNENKYRTRHMLTQDGRRQYLFEAFDLPIMHRAGLKLQLAEATVQASIGPGRFRTPASRLR
;
A
#
# COMPACT_ATOMS: atom_id res chain seq x y z
N MET A 1 -38.43 -15.10 -2.50
CA MET A 1 -37.44 -15.10 -1.38
C MET A 1 -36.27 -16.05 -1.58
N LEU A 2 -36.42 -17.21 -2.26
CA LEU A 2 -35.36 -18.21 -2.48
C LEU A 2 -34.06 -17.68 -3.13
N ARG A 3 -34.14 -16.76 -4.11
CA ARG A 3 -32.95 -16.21 -4.80
C ARG A 3 -31.96 -15.44 -3.89
N ARG A 4 -32.39 -14.91 -2.74
CA ARG A 4 -31.48 -14.17 -1.82
C ARG A 4 -30.66 -15.10 -0.92
N PHE A 5 -31.20 -16.26 -0.53
CA PHE A 5 -30.51 -17.24 0.31
C PHE A 5 -29.39 -17.95 -0.45
N PHE A 6 -29.66 -18.39 -1.69
CA PHE A 6 -28.64 -18.98 -2.56
C PHE A 6 -27.44 -18.04 -2.79
N ARG A 7 -27.70 -16.73 -2.95
CA ARG A 7 -26.62 -15.73 -3.14
C ARG A 7 -25.76 -15.51 -1.90
N ARG A 8 -26.30 -15.71 -0.69
CA ARG A 8 -25.50 -15.64 0.54
C ARG A 8 -24.63 -16.88 0.68
N SER A 9 -25.22 -18.06 0.53
CA SER A 9 -24.49 -19.34 0.56
C SER A 9 -23.32 -19.37 -0.43
N LEU A 10 -23.54 -18.94 -1.69
CA LEU A 10 -22.49 -18.87 -2.71
C LEU A 10 -21.37 -17.87 -2.37
N ARG A 11 -21.70 -16.76 -1.70
CA ARG A 11 -20.69 -15.78 -1.27
C ARG A 11 -19.86 -16.30 -0.11
N ASP A 12 -20.51 -16.99 0.83
CA ASP A 12 -19.85 -17.59 1.98
C ASP A 12 -18.92 -18.72 1.52
N GLU A 13 -19.38 -19.57 0.60
CA GLU A 13 -18.58 -20.63 -0.03
C GLU A 13 -17.40 -20.06 -0.83
N LEU A 14 -17.62 -19.01 -1.63
CA LEU A 14 -16.56 -18.31 -2.34
C LEU A 14 -15.51 -17.73 -1.37
N ALA A 15 -15.95 -17.14 -0.25
CA ALA A 15 -15.05 -16.60 0.77
C ALA A 15 -14.21 -17.71 1.43
N VAL A 16 -14.79 -18.88 1.70
CA VAL A 16 -14.07 -20.05 2.19
C VAL A 16 -13.01 -20.51 1.19
N HIS A 17 -13.36 -20.62 -0.10
CA HIS A 17 -12.40 -21.00 -1.14
C HIS A 17 -11.27 -19.98 -1.30
N GLN A 18 -11.57 -18.68 -1.30
CA GLN A 18 -10.55 -17.63 -1.35
C GLN A 18 -9.60 -17.70 -0.15
N HIS A 19 -10.13 -17.96 1.05
CA HIS A 19 -9.32 -18.12 2.25
C HIS A 19 -8.41 -19.36 2.17
N LEU A 20 -8.92 -20.48 1.67
CA LEU A 20 -8.12 -21.69 1.44
C LEU A 20 -7.00 -21.42 0.42
N ILE A 21 -7.31 -20.79 -0.70
CA ILE A 21 -6.30 -20.42 -1.72
C ILE A 21 -5.23 -19.53 -1.09
N SER A 22 -5.61 -18.47 -0.37
CA SER A 22 -4.67 -17.60 0.35
C SER A 22 -3.74 -18.38 1.29
N ARG A 23 -4.30 -19.32 2.07
CA ARG A 23 -3.54 -20.15 3.00
C ARG A 23 -2.55 -21.09 2.29
N TYR A 24 -2.96 -21.76 1.22
CA TYR A 24 -2.08 -22.65 0.46
C TYR A 24 -1.02 -21.87 -0.32
N SER A 25 -1.37 -20.72 -0.92
CA SER A 25 -0.40 -19.83 -1.56
C SER A 25 0.67 -19.38 -0.58
N LYS A 26 0.28 -18.96 0.63
CA LYS A 26 1.23 -18.64 1.71
C LYS A 26 2.20 -19.79 1.97
N PHE A 27 1.68 -21.01 2.10
CA PHE A 27 2.49 -22.19 2.38
C PHE A 27 3.47 -22.50 1.24
N ILE A 28 3.03 -22.39 -0.02
CA ILE A 28 3.87 -22.59 -1.20
C ILE A 28 5.00 -21.55 -1.23
N ASP A 29 4.67 -20.27 -1.04
CA ASP A 29 5.63 -19.16 -1.04
C ASP A 29 6.67 -19.32 0.10
N GLU A 30 6.24 -19.78 1.28
CA GLU A 30 7.11 -19.97 2.46
C GLU A 30 8.09 -21.14 2.31
N LEU A 31 7.68 -22.22 1.65
CA LEU A 31 8.57 -23.37 1.45
C LEU A 31 9.61 -23.10 0.35
N HIS A 32 9.21 -22.41 -0.72
CA HIS A 32 10.04 -22.28 -1.92
C HIS A 32 9.83 -20.92 -2.59
N PRO A 33 10.75 -19.96 -2.46
CA PRO A 33 10.68 -18.71 -3.20
C PRO A 33 10.66 -18.97 -4.71
N MET A 34 9.53 -18.69 -5.35
CA MET A 34 9.31 -18.94 -6.78
C MET A 34 9.78 -17.78 -7.67
N TYR A 35 9.93 -16.59 -7.07
CA TYR A 35 10.36 -15.36 -7.72
C TYR A 35 11.20 -14.51 -6.76
N GLN A 36 11.98 -13.58 -7.33
CA GLN A 36 12.72 -12.55 -6.59
C GLN A 36 12.25 -11.17 -7.04
N VAL A 37 11.81 -10.32 -6.11
CA VAL A 37 11.47 -8.92 -6.38
C VAL A 37 12.76 -8.14 -6.61
N LEU A 38 12.93 -7.64 -7.83
CA LEU A 38 14.05 -6.81 -8.24
C LEU A 38 13.81 -5.36 -7.83
N SER A 39 12.63 -4.82 -8.14
CA SER A 39 12.24 -3.48 -7.74
C SER A 39 10.80 -3.40 -7.23
N TRP A 40 10.61 -2.53 -6.24
CA TRP A 40 9.31 -2.15 -5.69
C TRP A 40 9.21 -0.64 -5.65
N GLU A 41 8.40 -0.05 -6.52
CA GLU A 41 8.20 1.39 -6.58
C GLU A 41 6.76 1.71 -6.24
N GLN A 42 6.54 2.42 -5.13
CA GLN A 42 5.19 2.76 -4.68
C GLN A 42 4.99 4.26 -4.60
N VAL A 43 3.85 4.70 -5.09
CA VAL A 43 3.39 6.09 -4.98
C VAL A 43 2.05 6.10 -4.28
N ALA A 44 1.94 6.79 -3.16
CA ALA A 44 0.68 7.02 -2.45
C ALA A 44 0.28 8.49 -2.55
N TYR A 45 -0.80 8.76 -3.27
CA TYR A 45 -1.44 10.07 -3.32
C TYR A 45 -2.51 10.15 -2.24
N VAL A 46 -2.25 10.90 -1.17
CA VAL A 46 -3.27 11.26 -0.19
C VAL A 46 -4.13 12.36 -0.83
N LEU A 47 -5.40 12.05 -1.05
CA LEU A 47 -6.29 12.84 -1.91
C LEU A 47 -6.97 14.00 -1.17
N ASN A 48 -7.23 13.83 0.12
CA ASN A 48 -8.04 14.75 0.90
C ASN A 48 -7.74 14.68 2.40
N ALA A 49 -8.36 15.59 3.17
CA ALA A 49 -8.26 15.66 4.62
C ALA A 49 -8.84 14.44 5.35
N GLN A 50 -9.68 13.63 4.68
CA GLN A 50 -10.21 12.38 5.23
C GLN A 50 -9.19 11.23 5.17
N GLY A 51 -8.07 11.42 4.47
CA GLY A 51 -7.04 10.40 4.30
C GLY A 51 -7.39 9.35 3.25
N ASP A 52 -8.30 9.64 2.31
CA ASP A 52 -8.47 8.78 1.14
C ASP A 52 -7.18 8.77 0.33
N THR A 53 -6.77 7.60 -0.14
CA THR A 53 -5.48 7.42 -0.81
C THR A 53 -5.66 6.69 -2.11
N GLN A 54 -4.97 7.15 -3.16
CA GLN A 54 -4.78 6.42 -4.39
C GLN A 54 -3.33 5.95 -4.48
N GLU A 55 -3.11 4.65 -4.58
CA GLU A 55 -1.79 4.05 -4.62
C GLU A 55 -1.50 3.39 -5.96
N PHE A 56 -0.25 3.54 -6.41
CA PHE A 56 0.29 2.85 -7.56
C PHE A 56 1.55 2.12 -7.12
N VAL A 57 1.60 0.81 -7.35
CA VAL A 57 2.74 -0.04 -7.00
C VAL A 57 3.24 -0.70 -8.28
N THR A 58 4.42 -0.32 -8.71
CA THR A 58 5.14 -0.96 -9.81
C THR A 58 6.09 -2.00 -9.22
N ILE A 59 5.93 -3.24 -9.66
CA ILE A 59 6.69 -4.38 -9.15
C ILE A 59 7.39 -5.02 -10.33
N ARG A 60 8.70 -5.22 -10.21
CA ARG A 60 9.49 -6.04 -11.15
C ARG A 60 10.05 -7.23 -10.39
N ALA A 61 9.86 -8.42 -10.93
CA ALA A 61 10.35 -9.64 -10.33
C ALA A 61 11.01 -10.55 -11.37
N ARG A 62 11.99 -11.32 -10.93
CA ARG A 62 12.63 -12.39 -11.71
C ARG A 62 12.06 -13.73 -11.31
N VAL A 63 11.73 -14.56 -12.29
CA VAL A 63 11.24 -15.92 -12.08
C VAL A 63 12.41 -16.82 -11.70
N LEU A 64 12.31 -17.49 -10.55
CA LEU A 64 13.37 -18.39 -10.06
C LEU A 64 13.12 -19.85 -10.43
N ARG A 65 11.86 -20.22 -10.67
CA ARG A 65 11.44 -21.61 -10.87
C ARG A 65 10.46 -21.77 -12.04
N PRO A 66 10.47 -22.93 -12.73
CA PRO A 66 9.66 -23.13 -13.94
C PRO A 66 8.18 -23.37 -13.64
N ASP A 67 7.83 -23.69 -12.41
CA ASP A 67 6.50 -24.02 -11.92
C ASP A 67 5.84 -22.83 -11.17
N LEU A 68 6.26 -21.59 -11.46
CA LEU A 68 5.62 -20.40 -10.91
C LEU A 68 4.16 -20.31 -11.40
N GLN A 69 3.22 -20.63 -10.51
CA GLN A 69 1.78 -20.64 -10.79
C GLN A 69 1.05 -19.40 -10.27
N LEU A 70 1.64 -18.68 -9.31
CA LEU A 70 1.02 -17.50 -8.71
C LEU A 70 2.07 -16.57 -8.11
N ILE A 71 1.67 -15.32 -7.91
CA ILE A 71 2.45 -14.32 -7.17
C ILE A 71 1.55 -13.70 -6.13
N ARG A 72 2.10 -13.50 -4.94
CA ARG A 72 1.37 -12.98 -3.81
C ARG A 72 1.93 -11.67 -3.30
N PHE A 73 1.04 -10.72 -3.05
CA PHE A 73 1.35 -9.41 -2.49
C PHE A 73 0.44 -9.12 -1.31
N ILE A 74 1.01 -8.55 -0.24
CA ILE A 74 0.24 -8.17 0.94
C ILE A 74 0.34 -6.67 1.12
N PHE A 75 -0.80 -6.00 1.10
CA PHE A 75 -0.91 -4.55 1.30
C PHE A 75 -1.61 -4.25 2.62
N GLY A 76 -1.17 -3.22 3.34
CA GLY A 76 -1.77 -2.82 4.60
C GLY A 76 -1.79 -1.30 4.75
N CYS A 77 -2.55 -0.83 5.73
CA CYS A 77 -2.63 0.58 6.10
C CYS A 77 -2.01 0.87 7.47
N GLY A 78 -1.34 -0.08 8.12
CA GLY A 78 -0.64 0.15 9.39
C GLY A 78 -1.52 0.24 10.64
N TRP A 79 -2.85 0.23 10.50
CA TRP A 79 -3.80 0.26 11.62
C TRP A 79 -5.03 -0.62 11.35
N HIS A 80 -5.82 -0.90 12.40
CA HIS A 80 -7.00 -1.76 12.30
C HIS A 80 -8.19 -1.04 11.66
N GLN A 81 -8.16 -0.91 10.32
CA GLN A 81 -9.18 -0.20 9.57
C GLN A 81 -10.56 -0.91 9.66
N PRO A 82 -11.65 -0.18 9.95
CA PRO A 82 -13.00 -0.73 9.99
C PRO A 82 -13.41 -1.45 8.70
N ALA A 83 -14.12 -2.57 8.84
CA ALA A 83 -14.55 -3.41 7.70
C ALA A 83 -15.35 -2.64 6.64
N LYS A 84 -16.12 -1.62 7.04
CA LYS A 84 -16.92 -0.76 6.14
C LYS A 84 -16.08 0.04 5.13
N PHE A 85 -14.81 0.31 5.45
CA PHE A 85 -13.87 1.00 4.55
C PHE A 85 -13.09 -0.02 3.72
N ARG A 86 -12.65 -1.12 4.35
CA ARG A 86 -12.03 -2.26 3.67
C ARG A 86 -12.89 -2.79 2.53
N SER A 87 -14.21 -2.93 2.73
CA SER A 87 -15.14 -3.37 1.68
C SER A 87 -15.30 -2.41 0.50
N LYS A 88 -14.75 -1.20 0.59
CA LYS A 88 -14.80 -0.17 -0.46
C LYS A 88 -13.46 0.01 -1.18
N VAL A 89 -12.41 -0.70 -0.75
CA VAL A 89 -11.13 -0.69 -1.46
C VAL A 89 -11.33 -1.26 -2.85
N ARG A 90 -10.82 -0.56 -3.85
CA ARG A 90 -10.84 -0.99 -5.25
C ARG A 90 -9.40 -1.23 -5.68
N LEU A 91 -9.17 -2.30 -6.42
CA LEU A 91 -7.86 -2.62 -6.96
C LEU A 91 -7.97 -3.00 -8.44
N ALA A 92 -6.92 -2.71 -9.19
CA ALA A 92 -6.71 -3.22 -10.52
C ALA A 92 -5.24 -3.59 -10.69
N VAL A 93 -4.99 -4.66 -11.45
CA VAL A 93 -3.63 -5.09 -11.81
C VAL A 93 -3.52 -5.04 -13.32
N ARG A 94 -2.35 -4.59 -13.79
CA ARG A 94 -1.98 -4.62 -15.19
C ARG A 94 -0.57 -5.19 -15.34
N ASN A 95 -0.37 -5.98 -16.38
CA ASN A 95 0.97 -6.35 -16.81
C ASN A 95 1.71 -5.10 -17.29
N LEU A 96 3.02 -5.05 -17.08
CA LEU A 96 3.88 -3.99 -17.57
C LEU A 96 4.86 -4.58 -18.58
N LEU A 97 4.79 -4.11 -19.83
CA LEU A 97 5.65 -4.54 -20.92
C LEU A 97 6.96 -3.74 -20.91
N PRO A 98 8.01 -4.20 -21.64
CA PRO A 98 9.23 -3.43 -21.84
C PRO A 98 8.93 -2.00 -22.29
N GLY A 99 9.64 -1.02 -21.70
CA GLY A 99 9.37 0.41 -21.92
C GLY A 99 8.23 0.99 -21.07
N ASN A 100 7.82 0.30 -19.99
CA ASN A 100 6.75 0.73 -19.08
C ASN A 100 5.38 0.91 -19.76
N VAL A 101 5.12 0.14 -20.82
CA VAL A 101 3.83 0.16 -21.52
C VAL A 101 2.84 -0.73 -20.77
N LEU A 102 1.66 -0.20 -20.45
CA LEU A 102 0.60 -0.96 -19.79
C LEU A 102 0.06 -2.04 -20.74
N GLY A 103 0.15 -3.29 -20.30
CA GLY A 103 -0.42 -4.44 -20.97
C GLY A 103 -1.83 -4.79 -20.49
N THR A 104 -2.16 -6.07 -20.62
CA THR A 104 -3.44 -6.65 -20.24
C THR A 104 -3.64 -6.67 -18.72
N SER A 105 -4.90 -6.78 -18.29
CA SER A 105 -5.26 -7.00 -16.88
C SER A 105 -5.34 -8.49 -16.59
N PRO A 106 -4.37 -9.09 -15.87
CA PRO A 106 -4.49 -10.48 -15.48
C PRO A 106 -5.67 -10.69 -14.52
N PRO A 107 -6.23 -11.92 -14.44
CA PRO A 107 -7.16 -12.25 -13.37
C PRO A 107 -6.46 -12.08 -12.02
N VAL A 108 -7.21 -11.68 -11.01
CA VAL A 108 -6.70 -11.49 -9.64
C VAL A 108 -7.66 -12.09 -8.64
N ILE A 109 -7.09 -12.69 -7.61
CA ILE A 109 -7.81 -13.14 -6.42
C ILE A 109 -7.39 -12.22 -5.30
N HIS A 110 -8.33 -11.68 -4.54
CA HIS A 110 -8.00 -10.89 -3.36
C HIS A 110 -8.88 -11.29 -2.18
N SER A 111 -8.32 -11.16 -0.98
CA SER A 111 -9.01 -11.44 0.27
C SER A 111 -8.49 -10.54 1.38
N TRP A 112 -9.20 -10.48 2.50
CA TRP A 112 -8.75 -9.75 3.69
C TRP A 112 -8.22 -10.74 4.72
N LEU A 113 -6.99 -10.52 5.17
CA LEU A 113 -6.39 -11.25 6.29
C LEU A 113 -7.04 -10.83 7.61
N CYS A 114 -6.85 -11.67 8.63
CA CYS A 114 -7.39 -11.42 9.98
C CYS A 114 -6.85 -10.13 10.62
N ASP A 115 -5.63 -9.73 10.26
CA ASP A 115 -4.99 -8.48 10.72
C ASP A 115 -5.41 -7.25 9.91
N GLY A 116 -6.37 -7.40 8.99
CA GLY A 116 -6.89 -6.30 8.20
C GLY A 116 -6.05 -5.93 6.97
N LYS A 117 -5.01 -6.71 6.65
CA LYS A 117 -4.26 -6.54 5.40
C LYS A 117 -4.99 -7.15 4.20
N LEU A 118 -4.81 -6.54 3.05
CA LEU A 118 -5.28 -7.02 1.75
C LEU A 118 -4.26 -8.02 1.20
N ASP A 119 -4.70 -9.26 0.98
CA ASP A 119 -3.93 -10.29 0.31
C ASP A 119 -4.34 -10.33 -1.17
N LEU A 120 -3.39 -10.10 -2.06
CA LEU A 120 -3.57 -10.08 -3.51
C LEU A 120 -2.75 -11.20 -4.13
N ILE A 121 -3.42 -12.05 -4.90
CA ILE A 121 -2.82 -13.17 -5.63
C ILE A 121 -3.06 -12.97 -7.12
N VAL A 122 -1.99 -13.04 -7.89
CA VAL A 122 -1.99 -12.97 -9.36
C VAL A 122 -1.65 -14.36 -9.91
N PRO A 123 -2.63 -15.14 -10.40
CA PRO A 123 -2.38 -16.42 -11.02
C PRO A 123 -1.60 -16.28 -12.34
N MET A 124 -0.71 -17.23 -12.59
CA MET A 124 0.06 -17.38 -13.82
C MET A 124 -0.40 -18.66 -14.54
N PRO A 125 -1.44 -18.58 -15.40
CA PRO A 125 -1.99 -19.76 -16.06
C PRO A 125 -0.97 -20.46 -16.96
N THR A 126 -0.04 -19.68 -17.53
CA THR A 126 1.14 -20.20 -18.21
C THR A 126 2.36 -19.75 -17.42
N PRO A 127 3.12 -20.66 -16.80
CA PRO A 127 4.32 -20.31 -16.06
C PRO A 127 5.33 -19.55 -16.94
N PRO A 128 5.83 -18.39 -16.49
CA PRO A 128 6.90 -17.68 -17.17
C PRO A 128 8.20 -18.51 -17.20
N ARG A 129 9.11 -18.17 -18.13
CA ARG A 129 10.41 -18.86 -18.22
C ARG A 129 11.29 -18.52 -17.02
N ILE A 130 12.09 -19.48 -16.55
CA ILE A 130 13.11 -19.23 -15.52
C ILE A 130 14.03 -18.10 -15.98
N GLY A 131 14.38 -17.21 -15.05
CA GLY A 131 15.25 -16.06 -15.30
C GLY A 131 14.57 -14.90 -16.03
N SER A 132 13.37 -15.09 -16.57
CA SER A 132 12.62 -14.00 -17.19
C SER A 132 12.13 -13.00 -16.14
N GLU A 133 11.97 -11.75 -16.58
CA GLU A 133 11.39 -10.69 -15.78
C GLU A 133 9.90 -10.57 -16.06
N ILE A 134 9.15 -10.43 -14.98
CA ILE A 134 7.73 -10.14 -14.98
C ILE A 134 7.50 -8.84 -14.24
N SER A 135 6.60 -8.03 -14.76
CA SER A 135 6.35 -6.70 -14.21
C SER A 135 4.86 -6.42 -14.13
N PHE A 136 4.44 -5.81 -13.03
CA PHE A 136 3.05 -5.47 -12.75
C PHE A 136 2.95 -4.02 -12.30
N VAL A 137 1.80 -3.42 -12.60
CA VAL A 137 1.33 -2.21 -11.93
C VAL A 137 0.05 -2.56 -11.19
N VAL A 138 0.05 -2.35 -9.88
CA VAL A 138 -1.12 -2.46 -9.01
C VAL A 138 -1.60 -1.06 -8.69
N SER A 139 -2.84 -0.73 -9.07
CA SER A 139 -3.49 0.52 -8.69
C SER A 139 -4.56 0.24 -7.64
N MET A 140 -4.58 1.00 -6.55
CA MET A 140 -5.54 0.83 -5.46
C MET A 140 -6.16 2.17 -5.07
N ASP A 141 -7.50 2.21 -5.01
CA ASP A 141 -8.23 3.28 -4.33
C ASP A 141 -8.56 2.80 -2.92
N TRP A 142 -7.97 3.43 -1.90
CA TRP A 142 -8.05 3.03 -0.50
C TRP A 142 -8.70 4.13 0.35
N PRO A 143 -10.00 4.02 0.64
CA PRO A 143 -10.71 5.00 1.44
C PRO A 143 -10.12 5.09 2.85
N GLN A 144 -9.89 6.31 3.32
CA GLN A 144 -9.38 6.60 4.67
C GLN A 144 -8.15 5.77 5.07
N LYS A 145 -7.26 5.44 4.11
CA LYS A 145 -6.02 4.70 4.42
C LYS A 145 -5.19 5.48 5.45
N CYS A 146 -5.00 6.77 5.19
CA CYS A 146 -4.19 7.69 5.98
C CYS A 146 -5.04 8.52 6.96
N ALA A 147 -6.19 8.01 7.41
CA ALA A 147 -7.01 8.70 8.40
C ALA A 147 -6.26 9.02 9.71
N PRO A 148 -5.41 8.13 10.26
CA PRO A 148 -4.60 8.47 11.44
C PRO A 148 -3.77 9.74 11.25
N LEU A 149 -3.07 9.86 10.11
CA LEU A 149 -2.30 11.05 9.76
C LEU A 149 -3.19 12.27 9.56
N MET A 150 -4.23 12.15 8.73
CA MET A 150 -4.95 13.31 8.21
C MET A 150 -6.06 13.83 9.14
N LEU A 151 -6.80 12.93 9.80
CA LEU A 151 -7.93 13.31 10.67
C LEU A 151 -7.53 13.45 12.13
N HIS A 152 -6.55 12.68 12.57
CA HIS A 152 -6.19 12.60 13.98
C HIS A 152 -4.83 13.23 14.29
N ALA A 153 -4.11 13.72 13.26
CA ALA A 153 -2.76 14.26 13.36
C ALA A 153 -1.80 13.31 14.12
N VAL A 154 -2.04 12.00 14.03
CA VAL A 154 -1.21 10.96 14.62
C VAL A 154 -0.16 10.56 13.58
N ALA A 155 1.08 10.37 14.02
CA ALA A 155 2.12 9.90 13.12
C ALA A 155 1.75 8.56 12.47
N ASP A 156 2.03 8.41 11.18
CA ASP A 156 1.67 7.23 10.39
C ASP A 156 2.90 6.67 9.68
N ASP A 157 2.96 5.34 9.59
CA ASP A 157 4.11 4.60 9.08
C ASP A 157 3.85 4.14 7.63
N PHE A 158 4.58 4.72 6.70
CA PHE A 158 4.60 4.36 5.29
C PHE A 158 5.81 3.45 5.02
N ALA A 159 5.67 2.16 5.32
CA ALA A 159 6.76 1.20 5.28
C ALA A 159 6.43 -0.12 4.59
N PHE A 160 7.48 -0.76 4.07
CA PHE A 160 7.46 -2.12 3.54
C PHE A 160 8.18 -3.08 4.48
N LYS A 161 7.87 -4.38 4.32
CA LYS A 161 8.63 -5.48 4.91
C LYS A 161 8.59 -6.66 3.95
N PHE A 162 9.76 -7.16 3.56
CA PHE A 162 9.89 -8.32 2.69
C PHE A 162 10.30 -9.53 3.51
N VAL A 163 9.45 -10.55 3.60
CA VAL A 163 9.64 -11.66 4.55
C VAL A 163 10.58 -12.75 4.01
N GLN A 164 10.64 -12.93 2.70
CA GLN A 164 11.22 -14.13 2.08
C GLN A 164 12.36 -13.85 1.09
N GLN A 165 12.65 -12.57 0.81
CA GLN A 165 13.57 -12.20 -0.24
C GLN A 165 14.26 -10.88 0.09
N ASP A 166 15.50 -10.75 -0.37
CA ASP A 166 16.17 -9.47 -0.49
C ASP A 166 15.55 -8.70 -1.65
N VAL A 167 15.48 -7.37 -1.53
CA VAL A 167 14.97 -6.52 -2.59
C VAL A 167 16.04 -5.52 -2.99
N LYS A 168 16.41 -5.54 -4.27
CA LYS A 168 17.53 -4.73 -4.78
C LYS A 168 17.23 -3.24 -4.73
N TYR A 169 15.99 -2.87 -5.02
CA TYR A 169 15.59 -1.48 -5.07
C TYR A 169 14.17 -1.27 -4.56
N VAL A 170 13.98 -0.34 -3.63
CA VAL A 170 12.66 0.06 -3.16
C VAL A 170 12.50 1.57 -3.17
N THR A 171 11.34 2.04 -3.58
CA THR A 171 10.95 3.45 -3.45
C THR A 171 9.56 3.57 -2.85
N TYR A 172 9.39 4.56 -1.97
CA TYR A 172 8.08 4.99 -1.51
C TYR A 172 7.98 6.50 -1.67
N ARG A 173 7.12 6.96 -2.56
CA ARG A 173 6.73 8.36 -2.68
C ARG A 173 5.37 8.59 -2.06
N ILE A 174 5.30 9.42 -1.03
CA ILE A 174 4.05 9.87 -0.40
C ILE A 174 3.79 11.31 -0.86
N VAL A 175 2.60 11.56 -1.42
CA VAL A 175 2.18 12.88 -1.90
C VAL A 175 1.00 13.34 -1.06
N LEU A 176 1.20 14.41 -0.28
CA LEU A 176 0.14 15.01 0.53
C LEU A 176 -0.77 15.94 -0.29
N PRO A 177 -1.99 16.23 0.18
CA PRO A 177 -2.84 17.24 -0.45
C PRO A 177 -2.18 18.63 -0.41
N PRO A 178 -2.57 19.56 -1.31
CA PRO A 178 -2.07 20.94 -1.26
C PRO A 178 -2.31 21.59 0.10
N GLY A 179 -1.33 22.36 0.59
CA GLY A 179 -1.39 23.04 1.88
C GLY A 179 -1.04 22.18 3.10
N TYR A 180 -0.79 20.88 2.92
CA TYR A 180 -0.31 19.99 3.96
C TYR A 180 1.21 19.85 3.93
N ASP A 181 1.83 19.94 5.10
CA ASP A 181 3.24 19.67 5.34
C ASP A 181 3.37 18.71 6.53
N ALA A 182 4.50 18.02 6.59
CA ALA A 182 4.78 16.97 7.57
C ALA A 182 6.28 16.88 7.86
N TYR A 183 6.59 16.60 9.12
CA TYR A 183 7.88 16.07 9.52
C TYR A 183 7.99 14.62 9.03
N HIS A 184 9.21 14.19 8.70
CA HIS A 184 9.47 12.83 8.25
C HIS A 184 10.71 12.25 8.89
N GLU A 185 10.65 10.97 9.21
CA GLU A 185 11.75 10.19 9.79
C GLU A 185 11.88 8.86 9.03
N PRO A 186 13.10 8.43 8.64
CA PRO A 186 13.29 7.11 8.03
C PRO A 186 13.02 6.00 9.05
N ILE A 187 12.30 4.96 8.63
CA ILE A 187 12.10 3.73 9.41
C ILE A 187 13.20 2.74 9.06
N GLY A 188 13.82 2.13 10.08
CA GLY A 188 14.88 1.12 9.90
C GLY A 188 16.30 1.68 9.80
N SER A 189 16.54 2.82 10.46
CA SER A 189 17.77 3.63 10.45
C SER A 189 19.00 2.98 11.08
N ASP A 190 18.88 1.77 11.66
CA ASP A 190 20.04 0.99 12.14
C ASP A 190 20.98 0.54 11.00
N CYS A 191 20.56 0.75 9.75
CA CYS A 191 21.33 0.43 8.55
C CYS A 191 22.13 1.65 8.09
N ASN A 192 23.46 1.54 8.17
CA ASN A 192 24.49 2.28 7.42
C ASN A 192 23.93 3.33 6.42
N GLU A 193 24.17 4.63 6.68
CA GLU A 193 23.57 5.78 5.96
C GLU A 193 23.66 5.71 4.42
N ASN A 194 24.61 4.93 3.90
CA ASN A 194 24.78 4.71 2.46
C ASN A 194 23.70 3.85 1.79
N LYS A 195 22.82 3.18 2.55
CA LYS A 195 21.83 2.22 2.01
C LYS A 195 20.44 2.79 1.75
N TYR A 196 20.14 3.98 2.25
CA TYR A 196 18.86 4.63 2.01
C TYR A 196 19.02 6.13 1.81
N ARG A 197 18.01 6.74 1.19
CA ARG A 197 17.92 8.18 0.96
C ARG A 197 16.49 8.63 1.22
N THR A 198 16.36 9.73 1.94
CA THR A 198 15.10 10.46 2.06
C THR A 198 15.21 11.79 1.33
N ARG A 199 14.13 12.20 0.68
CA ARG A 199 14.01 13.51 0.05
C ARG A 199 12.61 14.04 0.29
N HIS A 200 12.47 15.36 0.36
CA HIS A 200 11.18 15.99 0.27
C HIS A 200 11.23 17.13 -0.75
N MET A 201 10.12 17.39 -1.42
CA MET A 201 10.02 18.42 -2.45
C MET A 201 8.62 19.01 -2.49
N LEU A 202 8.52 20.27 -2.90
CA LEU A 202 7.26 20.91 -3.27
C LEU A 202 7.09 20.78 -4.78
N THR A 203 5.97 20.22 -5.22
CA THR A 203 5.66 20.13 -6.65
C THR A 203 5.13 21.44 -7.20
N GLN A 204 5.09 21.55 -8.52
CA GLN A 204 4.53 22.71 -9.21
C GLN A 204 3.04 22.93 -8.89
N ASP A 205 2.29 21.88 -8.57
CA ASP A 205 0.88 21.96 -8.13
C ASP A 205 0.71 22.21 -6.62
N GLY A 206 1.78 22.57 -5.91
CA GLY A 206 1.74 22.96 -4.50
C GLY A 206 1.57 21.79 -3.53
N ARG A 207 1.82 20.55 -3.96
CA ARG A 207 1.77 19.35 -3.11
C ARG A 207 3.16 19.04 -2.53
N ARG A 208 3.19 18.66 -1.26
CA ARG A 208 4.42 18.12 -0.65
C ARG A 208 4.57 16.65 -1.02
N GLN A 209 5.77 16.29 -1.47
CA GLN A 209 6.16 14.91 -1.72
C GLN A 209 7.29 14.51 -0.79
N TYR A 210 7.17 13.32 -0.20
CA TYR A 210 8.21 12.68 0.61
C TYR A 210 8.62 11.40 -0.10
N LEU A 211 9.91 11.25 -0.38
CA LEU A 211 10.48 10.12 -1.08
C LEU A 211 11.40 9.36 -0.13
N PHE A 212 11.15 8.07 -0.01
CA PHE A 212 12.06 7.08 0.52
C PHE A 212 12.66 6.29 -0.63
N GLU A 213 13.94 6.04 -0.60
CA GLU A 213 14.66 5.17 -1.53
C GLU A 213 15.62 4.29 -0.73
N ALA A 214 15.68 2.99 -1.01
CA ALA A 214 16.66 2.10 -0.40
C ALA A 214 17.14 1.02 -1.36
N PHE A 215 18.35 0.52 -1.10
CA PHE A 215 19.06 -0.45 -1.93
C PHE A 215 19.44 -1.67 -1.12
N ASP A 216 19.41 -2.84 -1.76
CA ASP A 216 19.79 -4.14 -1.16
C ASP A 216 19.15 -4.36 0.22
N LEU A 217 17.84 -4.21 0.28
CA LEU A 217 17.05 -4.33 1.50
C LEU A 217 17.08 -5.79 1.98
N PRO A 218 17.55 -6.07 3.22
CA PRO A 218 17.63 -7.43 3.72
C PRO A 218 16.27 -8.07 3.94
N ILE A 219 16.26 -9.40 3.96
CA ILE A 219 15.12 -10.20 4.38
C ILE A 219 14.68 -9.77 5.78
N MET A 220 13.37 -9.69 5.97
CA MET A 220 12.70 -9.31 7.23
C MET A 220 12.97 -7.89 7.72
N HIS A 221 13.70 -7.08 6.97
CA HIS A 221 13.91 -5.67 7.31
C HIS A 221 12.66 -4.84 7.01
N ARG A 222 12.33 -3.94 7.93
CA ARG A 222 11.25 -2.97 7.76
C ARG A 222 11.85 -1.62 7.40
N ALA A 223 11.43 -1.04 6.28
CA ALA A 223 11.97 0.23 5.80
C ALA A 223 10.90 1.11 5.18
N GLY A 224 11.06 2.43 5.31
CA GLY A 224 10.11 3.41 4.79
C GLY A 224 10.23 4.76 5.48
N LEU A 225 9.12 5.48 5.56
CA LEU A 225 9.02 6.78 6.21
C LEU A 225 7.92 6.78 7.25
N LYS A 226 8.21 7.37 8.40
CA LYS A 226 7.21 7.81 9.35
C LYS A 226 6.91 9.27 9.09
N LEU A 227 5.64 9.63 8.96
CA LEU A 227 5.21 11.00 8.74
C LEU A 227 4.38 11.50 9.92
N GLN A 228 4.53 12.78 10.25
CA GLN A 228 3.70 13.48 11.23
C GLN A 228 3.36 14.88 10.69
N LEU A 229 2.08 15.25 10.66
CA LEU A 229 1.67 16.57 10.16
C LEU A 229 2.34 17.71 10.95
N ALA A 230 2.76 18.75 10.24
CA ALA A 230 3.30 19.97 10.85
C ALA A 230 2.19 20.81 11.51
N GLU A 231 2.48 21.48 12.62
CA GLU A 231 1.48 22.21 13.41
C GLU A 231 0.75 23.31 12.62
N ALA A 232 1.45 24.00 11.72
CA ALA A 232 0.88 25.03 10.86
C ALA A 232 -0.21 24.49 9.91
N THR A 233 -0.15 23.20 9.56
CA THR A 233 -1.13 22.52 8.70
C THR A 233 -2.42 22.20 9.47
N VAL A 234 -2.32 21.86 10.76
CA VAL A 234 -3.48 21.50 11.59
C VAL A 234 -4.43 22.70 11.75
N GLN A 235 -3.88 23.91 11.91
CA GLN A 235 -4.68 25.14 12.07
C GLN A 235 -5.40 25.58 10.80
N ALA A 236 -4.87 25.29 9.61
CA ALA A 236 -5.50 25.68 8.34
C ALA A 236 -6.71 24.79 7.96
N SER A 237 -6.73 23.53 8.42
CA SER A 237 -7.81 22.58 8.13
C SER A 237 -9.02 22.74 9.05
N ILE A 238 -8.80 23.26 10.26
CA ILE A 238 -9.84 23.70 11.20
C ILE A 238 -10.12 25.17 10.87
N GLY A 239 -10.93 25.43 9.85
CA GLY A 239 -11.31 26.79 9.47
C GLY A 239 -11.69 27.63 10.71
N PRO A 240 -11.42 28.95 10.73
CA PRO A 240 -11.42 29.77 11.94
C PRO A 240 -12.73 29.57 12.70
N GLY A 241 -12.67 28.70 13.71
CA GLY A 241 -13.77 28.44 14.60
C GLY A 241 -14.03 29.74 15.30
N ARG A 242 -15.15 30.37 14.95
CA ARG A 242 -15.72 31.50 15.68
C ARG A 242 -15.88 31.07 17.14
N PHE A 243 -14.86 31.30 17.95
CA PHE A 243 -15.02 31.50 19.38
C PHE A 243 -15.82 32.80 19.53
N ARG A 244 -17.15 32.69 19.40
CA ARG A 244 -18.05 33.68 19.99
C ARG A 244 -17.95 33.48 21.49
N THR A 245 -17.13 34.32 22.13
CA THR A 245 -17.19 34.58 23.56
C THR A 245 -18.64 34.93 23.91
N PRO A 246 -19.30 34.21 24.83
CA PRO A 246 -20.56 34.68 25.37
C PRO A 246 -20.27 35.90 26.24
N ALA A 247 -20.69 37.07 25.78
CA ALA A 247 -20.82 38.24 26.63
C ALA A 247 -21.96 37.99 27.62
N SER A 248 -21.66 37.46 28.79
CA SER A 248 -22.58 37.45 29.93
C SER A 248 -22.43 38.76 30.69
N ARG A 249 -23.54 39.49 30.65
CA ARG A 249 -23.80 40.81 31.23
C ARG A 249 -23.62 40.82 32.74
N LEU A 250 -22.98 41.88 33.22
CA LEU A 250 -23.19 42.45 34.56
C LEU A 250 -24.67 42.75 34.77
N ARG A 251 -25.26 42.19 35.83
CA ARG A 251 -26.18 42.86 36.76
C ARG A 251 -26.02 42.23 38.13
#